data_AF-A0A179RGI8-F1
#
_entry.id   AF-A0A179RGI8-F1
#
_cell.length_a   1.000
_cell.length_b   1.000
_cell.length_c   1.000
_cell.angle_alpha   90.00
_cell.angle_beta   90.00
_cell.angle_gamma   90.00
#
_symmetry.space_group_name_H-M   'P 1'
#
loop_
_entity.id
_entity.type
_entity.pdbx_description
1 polymer ?
#
loop_
_entity_poly.entity_id
_entity_poly.type
_entity_poly.pdbx_seq_one_letter_code
_entity_poly.pdbx_strand_id
1 'polypeptide(L)'
;MAAKSTPLAVKVAIYQRLLSGDIARDVGRMYVISMPTVLKYANDAVAELRLLEAVESSPILVGFLSRTVKIQCYQYVDDEVVRDLMAPILEPYLGQAEKINFASRESADQPLSTRVSRTTEEDFQAIVAEMSQSSHPGLTSSALLRDIVEDYIARYKANGRPLPPTLVHQSQTPAPVEPAAPALDGKALMKDLQGALRDQLQKHGIELPQGDD
;
A
#
# COMPACT_ATOMS: atom_id res chain seq x y z
N MET A 1 -4.50 -24.09 13.55
CA MET A 1 -5.62 -23.31 12.97
C MET A 1 -5.23 -22.90 11.56
N ALA A 2 -6.02 -23.23 10.54
CA ALA A 2 -5.68 -22.86 9.16
C ALA A 2 -5.61 -21.33 9.04
N ALA A 3 -4.50 -20.80 8.51
CA ALA A 3 -4.37 -19.39 8.19
C ALA A 3 -5.54 -19.00 7.28
N LYS A 4 -6.49 -18.21 7.79
CA LYS A 4 -7.68 -17.85 7.02
C LYS A 4 -7.21 -16.96 5.86
N SER A 5 -7.19 -17.52 4.65
CA SER A 5 -6.88 -16.78 3.42
C SER A 5 -7.70 -15.48 3.37
N THR A 6 -7.03 -14.39 3.01
CA THR A 6 -7.68 -13.08 2.84
C THR A 6 -8.78 -13.18 1.80
N PRO A 7 -10.03 -12.76 2.10
CA PRO A 7 -11.13 -12.85 1.15
C PRO A 7 -10.82 -12.13 -0.16
N LEU A 8 -11.25 -12.70 -1.30
CA LEU A 8 -11.05 -12.10 -2.62
C LEU A 8 -11.59 -10.66 -2.68
N ALA A 9 -12.75 -10.40 -2.07
CA ALA A 9 -13.33 -9.06 -1.96
C ALA A 9 -12.34 -8.01 -1.41
N VAL A 10 -11.59 -8.35 -0.35
CA VAL A 10 -10.57 -7.45 0.24
C VAL A 10 -9.40 -7.26 -0.72
N LYS A 11 -8.94 -8.33 -1.38
CA LYS A 11 -7.85 -8.25 -2.36
C LYS A 11 -8.23 -7.35 -3.54
N VAL A 12 -9.46 -7.48 -4.03
CA VAL A 12 -10.01 -6.63 -5.10
C VAL A 12 -10.13 -5.18 -4.65
N ALA A 13 -10.58 -4.92 -3.41
CA ALA A 13 -10.61 -3.57 -2.86
C ALA A 13 -9.21 -2.93 -2.76
N ILE A 14 -8.21 -3.70 -2.34
CA ILE A 14 -6.80 -3.27 -2.34
C ILE A 14 -6.34 -2.93 -3.76
N TYR A 15 -6.62 -3.81 -4.72
CA TYR A 15 -6.27 -3.59 -6.13
C TYR A 15 -6.93 -2.32 -6.69
N GLN A 16 -8.22 -2.10 -6.41
CA GLN A 16 -8.94 -0.91 -6.88
C GLN A 16 -8.35 0.39 -6.32
N ARG A 17 -7.90 0.41 -5.06
CA ARG A 17 -7.20 1.57 -4.49
C ARG A 17 -5.92 1.89 -5.26
N LEU A 18 -5.12 0.88 -5.57
CA LEU A 18 -3.91 1.06 -6.38
C LEU A 18 -4.23 1.55 -7.79
N LEU A 19 -5.27 1.02 -8.43
CA LEU A 19 -5.74 1.50 -9.73
C LEU A 19 -6.21 2.96 -9.70
N SER A 20 -6.79 3.38 -8.58
CA SER A 20 -7.24 4.77 -8.36
C SER A 20 -6.10 5.74 -8.06
N GLY A 21 -4.85 5.26 -7.99
CA GLY A 21 -3.65 6.08 -7.79
C GLY A 21 -3.14 6.13 -6.34
N ASP A 22 -3.75 5.39 -5.40
CA ASP A 22 -3.26 5.35 -4.02
C ASP A 22 -1.86 4.70 -3.96
N ILE A 23 -0.98 5.29 -3.16
CA ILE A 23 0.37 4.77 -2.96
C ILE A 23 0.30 3.49 -2.13
N ALA A 24 0.96 2.42 -2.59
CA ALA A 24 0.94 1.10 -1.95
C ALA A 24 1.31 1.12 -0.45
N ARG A 25 2.17 2.05 -0.03
CA ARG A 25 2.51 2.25 1.38
C ARG A 25 1.30 2.70 2.22
N ASP A 26 0.49 3.62 1.69
CA ASP A 26 -0.67 4.16 2.40
C ASP A 26 -1.83 3.17 2.39
N VAL A 27 -2.03 2.45 1.27
CA VAL A 27 -2.94 1.29 1.23
C VAL A 27 -2.53 0.26 2.29
N GLY A 28 -1.24 -0.04 2.43
CA GLY A 28 -0.75 -0.95 3.46
C GLY A 28 -1.14 -0.51 4.87
N ARG A 29 -1.04 0.78 5.18
CA ARG A 29 -1.48 1.33 6.47
C ARG A 29 -3.00 1.21 6.68
N MET A 30 -3.80 1.48 5.65
CA MET A 30 -5.28 1.39 5.73
C MET A 30 -5.76 -0.04 6.04
N TYR A 31 -5.06 -1.04 5.49
CA TYR A 31 -5.39 -2.45 5.68
C TYR A 31 -4.54 -3.14 6.74
N VAL A 32 -3.66 -2.41 7.47
CA VAL A 32 -2.77 -2.95 8.52
C VAL A 32 -1.84 -4.07 8.01
N ILE A 33 -1.41 -3.97 6.74
CA ILE A 33 -0.55 -4.96 6.08
C ILE A 33 0.73 -4.33 5.53
N SER A 34 1.75 -5.16 5.32
CA SER A 34 3.01 -4.73 4.73
C SER A 34 2.85 -4.34 3.24
N MET A 35 3.70 -3.43 2.74
CA MET A 35 3.71 -3.07 1.31
C MET A 35 3.92 -4.28 0.37
N PRO A 36 4.83 -5.24 0.66
CA PRO A 36 4.90 -6.48 -0.11
C PRO A 36 3.58 -7.27 -0.13
N THR A 37 2.86 -7.32 0.99
CA THR A 37 1.55 -7.98 1.10
C THR A 37 0.49 -7.29 0.24
N VAL A 38 0.48 -5.95 0.21
CA VAL A 38 -0.39 -5.16 -0.68
C VAL A 38 -0.18 -5.56 -2.14
N LEU A 39 1.08 -5.60 -2.60
CA LEU A 39 1.42 -5.97 -3.97
C LEU A 39 1.05 -7.43 -4.28
N LYS A 40 1.30 -8.35 -3.33
CA LYS A 40 0.87 -9.75 -3.47
C LYS A 40 -0.64 -9.83 -3.65
N TYR A 41 -1.43 -9.20 -2.78
CA TYR A 41 -2.89 -9.25 -2.86
C TYR A 41 -3.45 -8.60 -4.11
N ALA A 42 -2.82 -7.54 -4.61
CA ALA A 42 -3.19 -6.96 -5.90
C ALA A 42 -2.96 -7.94 -7.07
N ASN A 43 -1.81 -8.64 -7.08
CA ASN A 43 -1.54 -9.66 -8.10
C ASN A 43 -2.48 -10.88 -7.98
N ASP A 44 -2.77 -11.32 -6.76
CA ASP A 44 -3.75 -12.38 -6.51
C ASP A 44 -5.14 -11.96 -7.03
N ALA A 45 -5.56 -10.71 -6.80
CA ALA A 45 -6.82 -10.20 -7.33
C ALA A 45 -6.84 -10.21 -8.86
N VAL A 46 -5.77 -9.77 -9.52
CA VAL A 46 -5.65 -9.82 -10.99
C VAL A 46 -5.74 -11.26 -11.50
N ALA A 47 -5.08 -12.21 -10.84
CA ALA A 47 -5.13 -13.61 -11.23
C ALA A 47 -6.56 -14.18 -11.17
N GLU A 48 -7.30 -13.86 -10.12
CA GLU A 48 -8.69 -14.30 -9.94
C GLU A 48 -9.64 -13.59 -10.92
N LEU A 49 -9.48 -12.29 -11.14
CA LEU A 49 -10.31 -11.52 -12.09
C LEU A 49 -10.15 -12.03 -13.53
N ARG A 50 -8.95 -12.49 -13.93
CA ARG A 50 -8.69 -13.07 -15.26
C ARG A 50 -9.49 -14.35 -15.53
N LEU A 51 -9.99 -15.04 -14.50
CA LEU A 51 -10.77 -16.26 -14.63
C LEU A 51 -12.27 -15.98 -14.85
N LEU A 52 -12.70 -14.72 -14.79
CA LEU A 52 -14.10 -14.36 -14.99
C LEU A 52 -14.43 -14.34 -16.48
N GLU A 53 -15.54 -14.99 -16.86
CA GLU A 53 -16.05 -15.01 -18.24
C GLU A 53 -16.27 -13.59 -18.81
N ALA A 54 -16.69 -12.65 -17.97
CA ALA A 54 -16.84 -11.24 -18.34
C ALA A 54 -15.51 -10.56 -18.73
N VAL A 55 -14.39 -11.04 -18.20
CA VAL A 55 -13.05 -10.59 -18.59
C VAL A 55 -12.61 -11.31 -19.87
N GLU A 56 -12.76 -12.64 -19.93
CA GLU A 56 -12.35 -13.44 -21.09
C GLU A 56 -13.06 -13.01 -22.38
N SER A 57 -14.33 -12.61 -22.29
CA SER A 57 -15.14 -12.11 -23.42
C SER A 57 -14.77 -10.70 -23.89
N SER A 58 -13.88 -10.00 -23.17
CA SER A 58 -13.43 -8.65 -23.52
C SER A 58 -11.94 -8.62 -23.86
N PRO A 59 -11.56 -8.54 -25.15
CA PRO A 59 -10.16 -8.47 -25.56
C PRO A 59 -9.39 -7.29 -24.93
N ILE A 60 -10.10 -6.18 -24.66
CA ILE A 60 -9.54 -5.00 -24.01
C ILE A 60 -9.15 -5.34 -22.57
N LEU A 61 -10.03 -5.98 -21.81
CA LEU A 61 -9.76 -6.38 -20.43
C LEU A 61 -8.71 -7.49 -20.34
N VAL A 62 -8.72 -8.46 -21.26
CA VAL A 62 -7.65 -9.47 -21.37
C VAL A 62 -6.29 -8.78 -21.59
N GLY A 63 -6.23 -7.84 -22.54
CA GLY A 63 -5.03 -7.07 -22.83
C GLY A 63 -4.55 -6.23 -21.65
N PHE A 64 -5.46 -5.54 -20.97
CA PHE A 64 -5.16 -4.74 -19.78
C PHE A 64 -4.68 -5.60 -18.61
N LEU A 65 -5.45 -6.64 -18.26
CA LEU A 65 -5.15 -7.50 -17.12
C LEU A 65 -3.93 -8.36 -17.35
N SER A 66 -3.49 -8.63 -18.58
CA SER A 66 -2.24 -9.37 -18.88
C SER A 66 -0.96 -8.64 -18.41
N ARG A 67 -1.02 -7.31 -18.25
CA ARG A 67 0.11 -6.46 -17.88
C ARG A 67 0.45 -6.59 -16.40
N THR A 68 1.56 -5.98 -15.98
CA THR A 68 1.90 -5.89 -14.56
C THR A 68 1.00 -4.85 -13.86
N VAL A 69 0.73 -5.04 -12.57
CA VAL A 69 -0.04 -4.09 -11.74
C VAL A 69 0.49 -2.67 -11.86
N LYS A 70 1.82 -2.48 -11.93
CA LYS A 70 2.43 -1.16 -12.11
C LYS A 70 1.97 -0.47 -13.41
N ILE A 71 1.92 -1.22 -14.52
CA ILE A 71 1.49 -0.68 -15.81
C ILE A 71 -0.02 -0.43 -15.80
N GLN A 72 -0.80 -1.34 -15.21
CA GLN A 72 -2.24 -1.19 -15.06
C GLN A 72 -2.60 0.10 -14.33
N CYS A 73 -1.97 0.38 -13.18
CA CYS A 73 -2.18 1.62 -12.42
C CYS A 73 -1.88 2.88 -13.24
N TYR A 74 -0.84 2.86 -14.08
CA TYR A 74 -0.50 4.00 -14.93
C TYR A 74 -1.57 4.24 -16.01
N GLN A 75 -2.13 3.18 -16.58
CA GLN A 75 -3.08 3.30 -17.69
C GLN A 75 -4.53 3.51 -17.26
N TYR A 76 -4.92 2.97 -16.12
CA TYR A 76 -6.31 2.94 -15.67
C TYR A 76 -6.92 4.34 -15.48
N VAL A 77 -6.10 5.32 -15.06
CA VAL A 77 -6.53 6.71 -14.84
C VAL A 77 -6.84 7.45 -16.14
N ASP A 78 -6.23 7.03 -17.26
CA ASP A 78 -6.39 7.70 -18.56
C ASP A 78 -7.26 6.90 -19.55
N ASP A 79 -7.58 5.64 -19.25
CA ASP A 79 -8.32 4.73 -20.12
C ASP A 79 -9.79 4.58 -19.66
N GLU A 80 -10.65 5.47 -20.16
CA GLU A 80 -12.10 5.47 -19.88
C GLU A 80 -12.76 4.14 -20.25
N VAL A 81 -12.37 3.53 -21.37
CA VAL A 81 -12.97 2.28 -21.84
C VAL A 81 -12.66 1.14 -20.88
N VAL A 82 -11.42 1.04 -20.41
CA VAL A 82 -11.06 0.04 -19.39
C VAL A 82 -11.82 0.28 -18.09
N ARG A 83 -11.99 1.53 -17.65
CA ARG A 83 -12.75 1.84 -16.43
C ARG A 83 -14.20 1.42 -16.53
N ASP A 84 -14.87 1.76 -17.62
CA ASP A 84 -16.28 1.45 -17.84
C ASP A 84 -16.53 -0.07 -17.89
N LEU A 85 -15.60 -0.81 -18.50
CA LEU A 85 -15.65 -2.27 -18.55
C LEU A 85 -15.31 -2.94 -17.21
N MET A 86 -14.37 -2.36 -16.44
CA MET A 86 -13.96 -2.90 -15.14
C MET A 86 -14.97 -2.62 -14.04
N ALA A 87 -15.57 -1.43 -13.99
CA ALA A 87 -16.47 -0.99 -12.91
C ALA A 87 -17.54 -2.04 -12.54
N PRO A 88 -18.36 -2.57 -13.47
CA PRO A 88 -19.39 -3.56 -13.12
C PRO A 88 -18.82 -4.90 -12.63
N ILE A 89 -17.58 -5.24 -12.99
CA ILE A 89 -16.89 -6.45 -12.54
C ILE A 89 -16.40 -6.29 -11.10
N LEU A 90 -15.91 -5.10 -10.73
CA LEU A 90 -15.36 -4.82 -9.41
C LEU A 90 -16.44 -4.55 -8.37
N GLU A 91 -17.51 -3.86 -8.74
CA GLU A 91 -18.62 -3.44 -7.88
C GLU A 91 -19.11 -4.53 -6.88
N PRO A 92 -19.41 -5.78 -7.29
CA PRO A 92 -19.89 -6.81 -6.36
C PRO A 92 -18.85 -7.16 -5.28
N TYR A 93 -17.56 -7.06 -5.59
CA TYR A 93 -16.48 -7.30 -4.64
C TYR A 93 -16.28 -6.12 -3.70
N LEU A 94 -16.37 -4.89 -4.20
CA LEU A 94 -16.23 -3.68 -3.40
C LEU A 94 -17.34 -3.61 -2.33
N GLY A 95 -18.60 -3.85 -2.72
CA GLY A 95 -19.72 -3.89 -1.76
C GLY A 95 -19.63 -5.03 -0.74
N GLN A 96 -18.90 -6.12 -1.05
CA GLN A 96 -18.59 -7.17 -0.06
C GLN A 96 -17.45 -6.76 0.87
N ALA A 97 -16.42 -6.10 0.34
CA ALA A 97 -15.26 -5.66 1.09
C ALA A 97 -15.62 -4.65 2.19
N GLU A 98 -16.55 -3.73 1.90
CA GLU A 98 -17.07 -2.75 2.87
C GLU A 98 -17.70 -3.40 4.12
N LYS A 99 -18.25 -4.61 3.97
CA LYS A 99 -18.89 -5.37 5.05
C LYS A 99 -17.88 -6.15 5.89
N ILE A 100 -16.63 -6.24 5.44
CA ILE A 100 -15.57 -6.98 6.12
C ILE A 100 -14.73 -5.99 6.93
N ASN A 101 -14.80 -6.09 8.26
CA ASN A 101 -13.91 -5.32 9.11
C ASN A 101 -12.50 -5.96 9.11
N PHE A 102 -11.76 -5.75 8.01
CA PHE A 102 -10.44 -6.35 7.79
C PHE A 102 -9.42 -5.86 8.82
N ALA A 103 -9.43 -4.56 9.13
CA ALA A 103 -8.59 -3.98 10.16
C ALA A 103 -8.78 -4.74 11.48
N SER A 104 -9.99 -4.93 11.98
CA SER A 104 -10.22 -5.70 13.23
C SER A 104 -9.83 -7.18 13.16
N ARG A 105 -9.85 -7.79 11.97
CA ARG A 105 -9.55 -9.21 11.77
C ARG A 105 -8.05 -9.51 11.79
N GLU A 106 -7.21 -8.57 11.37
CA GLU A 106 -5.75 -8.67 11.53
C GLU A 106 -5.23 -7.90 12.78
N SER A 107 -5.96 -6.89 13.28
CA SER A 107 -5.51 -5.99 14.39
C SER A 107 -5.47 -6.62 15.79
N ALA A 108 -5.51 -7.95 15.93
CA ALA A 108 -5.07 -8.54 17.20
C ALA A 108 -3.53 -8.56 17.28
N ASP A 109 -2.85 -8.69 16.15
CA ASP A 109 -1.40 -8.81 16.06
C ASP A 109 -0.85 -7.79 15.07
N GLN A 110 0.06 -6.90 15.50
CA GLN A 110 0.75 -6.02 14.56
C GLN A 110 1.82 -6.83 13.80
N PRO A 111 1.85 -6.76 12.45
CA PRO A 111 2.87 -7.47 11.69
C PRO A 111 4.26 -6.89 12.01
N LEU A 112 5.13 -7.73 12.60
CA LEU A 112 6.52 -7.40 12.82
C LEU A 112 7.34 -7.84 11.61
N SER A 113 7.90 -6.88 10.88
CA SER A 113 8.79 -7.14 9.74
C SER A 113 10.15 -6.50 10.00
N THR A 114 11.21 -7.26 9.84
CA THR A 114 12.60 -6.78 9.92
C THR A 114 13.44 -7.41 8.83
N ARG A 115 14.56 -6.78 8.49
CA ARG A 115 15.56 -7.37 7.57
C ARG A 115 16.47 -8.30 8.36
N VAL A 116 16.66 -9.50 7.84
CA VAL A 116 17.67 -10.46 8.30
C VAL A 116 18.64 -10.73 7.14
N SER A 117 19.86 -11.17 7.46
CA SER A 117 20.76 -11.67 6.43
C SER A 117 20.19 -12.93 5.80
N ARG A 118 20.42 -13.09 4.49
CA ARG A 118 19.93 -14.24 3.73
C ARG A 118 20.33 -15.58 4.34
N THR A 119 21.58 -15.70 4.77
CA THR A 119 22.09 -16.92 5.41
C THR A 119 21.31 -17.27 6.68
N THR A 120 21.01 -16.26 7.52
CA THR A 120 20.23 -16.45 8.74
C THR A 120 18.77 -16.80 8.47
N GLU A 121 18.18 -16.25 7.40
CA GLU A 121 16.85 -16.65 6.96
C GLU A 121 16.80 -18.12 6.53
N GLU A 122 17.77 -18.55 5.71
CA GLU A 122 17.88 -19.92 5.20
C GLU A 122 18.07 -20.92 6.36
N ASP A 123 18.98 -20.64 7.30
CA ASP A 123 19.19 -21.46 8.49
C ASP A 123 17.93 -21.54 9.36
N PHE A 124 17.24 -20.40 9.56
CA PHE A 124 16.02 -20.36 10.34
C PHE A 124 14.88 -21.18 9.71
N GLN A 125 14.73 -21.11 8.38
CA GLN A 125 13.76 -21.93 7.66
C GLN A 125 14.08 -23.43 7.79
N ALA A 126 15.35 -23.83 7.75
CA ALA A 126 15.77 -25.21 7.95
C ALA A 126 15.40 -25.72 9.35
N ILE A 127 15.64 -24.92 10.40
CA ILE A 127 15.25 -25.24 11.78
C ILE A 127 13.73 -25.43 11.89
N VAL A 128 12.94 -24.50 11.33
CA VAL A 128 11.47 -24.58 11.36
C VAL A 128 10.98 -25.83 10.64
N ALA A 129 11.59 -26.18 9.50
CA ALA A 129 11.23 -27.37 8.76
C ALA A 129 11.50 -28.66 9.56
N GLU A 130 12.66 -28.76 10.21
CA GLU A 130 13.01 -29.87 11.10
C GLU A 130 12.04 -29.97 12.28
N MET A 131 11.75 -28.85 12.95
CA MET A 131 10.81 -28.80 14.07
C MET A 131 9.39 -29.17 13.64
N SER A 132 8.96 -28.72 12.45
CA SER A 132 7.65 -29.04 11.90
C SER A 132 7.48 -30.52 11.58
N GLN A 133 8.57 -31.25 11.32
CA GLN A 133 8.53 -32.68 11.02
C GLN A 133 8.65 -33.55 12.28
N SER A 134 9.31 -33.04 13.32
CA SER A 134 9.65 -33.82 14.52
C SER A 134 8.71 -33.56 15.69
N SER A 135 8.63 -32.31 16.15
CA SER A 135 8.13 -31.96 17.48
C SER A 135 6.87 -31.09 17.45
N HIS A 136 6.67 -30.31 16.39
CA HIS A 136 5.55 -29.35 16.28
C HIS A 136 4.92 -29.39 14.88
N PRO A 137 4.08 -30.42 14.58
CA PRO A 137 3.46 -30.56 13.27
C PRO A 137 2.73 -29.29 12.79
N GLY A 138 3.14 -28.77 11.64
CA GLY A 138 2.55 -27.57 11.03
C GLY A 138 3.09 -26.24 11.55
N LEU A 139 4.22 -26.24 12.27
CA LEU A 139 4.91 -25.03 12.69
C LEU A 139 5.36 -24.20 11.47
N THR A 140 5.14 -22.89 11.52
CA THR A 140 5.59 -21.94 10.49
C THR A 140 6.65 -21.01 11.06
N SER A 141 7.47 -20.40 10.19
CA SER A 141 8.51 -19.45 10.61
C SER A 141 7.91 -18.27 11.39
N SER A 142 6.74 -17.77 10.98
CA SER A 142 6.04 -16.71 11.69
C SER A 142 5.53 -17.14 13.06
N ALA A 143 5.05 -18.39 13.19
CA ALA A 143 4.63 -18.93 14.49
C ALA A 143 5.81 -19.05 15.45
N LEU A 144 6.95 -19.60 15.00
CA LEU A 144 8.14 -19.71 15.83
C LEU A 144 8.70 -18.33 16.23
N LEU A 145 8.72 -17.36 15.32
CA LEU A 145 9.13 -15.98 15.65
C LEU A 145 8.22 -15.34 16.67
N ARG A 146 6.90 -15.57 16.59
CA ARG A 146 5.94 -15.08 17.58
C ARG A 146 6.28 -15.65 18.95
N ASP A 147 6.45 -16.96 19.07
CA ASP A 147 6.74 -17.63 20.34
C ASP A 147 8.04 -17.11 20.96
N ILE A 148 9.09 -16.92 20.15
CA ILE A 148 10.38 -16.36 20.60
C ILE A 148 10.20 -14.94 21.14
N VAL A 149 9.45 -14.08 20.44
CA VAL A 149 9.23 -12.68 20.86
C VAL A 149 8.38 -12.61 22.12
N GLU A 150 7.29 -13.38 22.19
CA GLU A 150 6.41 -13.41 23.36
C GLU A 150 7.12 -13.95 24.61
N ASP A 151 7.88 -15.05 24.49
CA ASP A 151 8.69 -15.61 25.57
C ASP A 151 9.79 -14.62 26.03
N TYR A 152 10.46 -13.96 25.09
CA TYR A 152 11.45 -12.94 25.43
C TYR A 152 10.84 -11.80 26.25
N ILE A 153 9.67 -11.28 25.85
CA ILE A 153 8.95 -10.24 26.59
C ILE A 153 8.52 -10.74 27.98
N ALA A 154 8.01 -11.97 28.08
CA ALA A 154 7.61 -12.57 29.33
C ALA A 154 8.78 -12.67 30.32
N ARG A 155 9.95 -13.15 29.86
CA ARG A 155 11.19 -13.19 30.63
C ARG A 155 11.68 -11.80 31.02
N TYR A 156 11.60 -10.83 30.10
CA TYR A 156 12.00 -9.45 30.36
C TYR A 156 11.18 -8.83 31.51
N LYS A 157 9.86 -9.03 31.50
CA LYS A 157 8.94 -8.59 32.56
C LYS A 157 9.19 -9.32 33.89
N ALA A 158 9.40 -10.64 33.83
CA ALA A 158 9.68 -11.46 35.03
C ALA A 158 10.96 -11.01 35.76
N ASN A 159 11.94 -10.47 35.03
CA ASN A 159 13.19 -9.95 35.59
C ASN A 159 13.06 -8.53 36.20
N GLY A 160 11.83 -8.04 36.43
CA GLY A 160 11.57 -6.77 37.13
C GLY A 160 12.02 -5.53 36.36
N ARG A 161 12.34 -5.65 35.06
CA ARG A 161 12.70 -4.52 34.22
C ARG A 161 11.43 -3.85 33.73
N PRO A 162 11.15 -2.59 34.12
CA PRO A 162 10.03 -1.86 33.54
C PRO A 162 10.31 -1.67 32.05
N LEU A 163 9.34 -2.06 31.21
CA LEU A 163 9.36 -1.59 29.84
C LEU A 163 9.32 -0.06 29.90
N PRO A 164 10.14 0.66 29.11
CA PRO A 164 9.98 2.09 28.99
C PRO A 164 8.51 2.37 28.66
N PRO A 165 7.91 3.44 29.21
CA PRO A 165 6.53 3.78 28.92
C PRO A 165 6.39 3.72 27.41
N THR A 166 5.34 3.04 26.94
CA THR A 166 5.03 2.98 25.52
C THR A 166 5.07 4.43 25.06
N LEU A 167 6.14 4.80 24.34
CA LEU A 167 6.05 5.88 23.39
C LEU A 167 5.01 5.31 22.46
N VAL A 168 3.74 5.63 22.74
CA VAL A 168 2.72 5.68 21.73
C VAL A 168 3.50 6.33 20.61
N HIS A 169 3.80 5.58 19.56
CA HIS A 169 3.89 6.21 18.27
C HIS A 169 2.52 6.85 18.21
N GLN A 170 2.41 8.09 18.72
CA GLN A 170 1.64 9.09 18.08
C GLN A 170 2.16 8.90 16.66
N SER A 171 1.38 8.18 15.87
CA SER A 171 1.05 8.68 14.56
C SER A 171 0.84 10.16 14.79
N GLN A 172 1.94 10.91 14.71
CA GLN A 172 1.91 12.25 14.22
C GLN A 172 1.46 12.03 12.77
N THR A 173 0.19 11.71 12.58
CA THR A 173 -0.65 12.64 11.88
C THR A 173 -0.42 13.91 12.67
N PRO A 174 0.36 14.88 12.16
CA PRO A 174 0.13 16.22 12.62
C PRO A 174 -1.39 16.35 12.50
N ALA A 175 -2.09 16.66 13.60
CA ALA A 175 -3.33 17.40 13.43
C ALA A 175 -2.98 18.46 12.40
N PRO A 176 -3.74 18.64 11.30
CA PRO A 176 -3.43 19.69 10.36
C PRO A 176 -3.33 20.94 11.20
N VAL A 177 -2.09 21.36 11.47
CA VAL A 177 -1.79 22.73 11.78
C VAL A 177 -2.23 23.31 10.49
N GLU A 178 -3.45 23.87 10.46
CA GLU A 178 -3.79 24.84 9.44
C GLU A 178 -2.56 25.74 9.43
N PRO A 179 -1.70 25.65 8.39
CA PRO A 179 -0.78 26.74 8.20
C PRO A 179 -1.77 27.87 7.98
N ALA A 180 -1.77 28.87 8.89
CA ALA A 180 -2.39 30.14 8.56
C ALA A 180 -1.91 30.41 7.14
N ALA A 181 -2.85 30.36 6.18
CA ALA A 181 -2.49 30.33 4.77
C ALA A 181 -1.51 31.48 4.60
N PRO A 182 -0.28 31.25 4.09
CA PRO A 182 0.55 32.39 3.76
C PRO A 182 -0.36 33.23 2.86
N ALA A 183 -0.71 34.43 3.31
CA ALA A 183 -1.55 35.32 2.55
C ALA A 183 -0.77 35.51 1.25
N LEU A 184 -1.17 34.75 0.23
CA LEU A 184 -0.50 34.71 -1.05
C LEU A 184 -0.73 36.10 -1.60
N ASP A 185 0.29 36.94 -1.50
CA ASP A 185 0.29 38.23 -2.13
C ASP A 185 0.31 37.98 -3.64
N GLY A 186 -0.89 37.82 -4.20
CA GLY A 186 -1.10 37.52 -5.61
C GLY A 186 -0.47 38.57 -6.52
N LYS A 187 -0.23 39.80 -6.02
CA LYS A 187 0.50 40.83 -6.78
C LYS A 187 1.99 40.53 -6.84
N ALA A 188 2.60 40.11 -5.74
CA ALA A 188 4.00 39.70 -5.73
C ALA A 188 4.21 38.46 -6.61
N LEU A 189 3.32 37.46 -6.51
CA LEU A 189 3.39 36.25 -7.33
C LEU A 189 3.27 36.57 -8.83
N MET A 190 2.30 37.41 -9.22
CA MET A 190 2.12 37.79 -10.63
C MET A 190 3.31 38.59 -11.17
N LYS A 191 3.93 39.44 -10.34
CA LYS A 191 5.13 40.20 -10.71
C LYS A 191 6.33 39.27 -10.95
N ASP A 192 6.52 38.28 -10.09
CA ASP A 192 7.60 37.30 -10.22
C ASP A 192 7.40 36.40 -11.44
N LEU A 193 6.16 35.98 -11.71
CA LEU A 193 5.80 35.19 -12.89
C LEU A 193 6.03 35.97 -14.19
N GLN A 194 5.66 37.26 -14.20
CA GLN A 194 5.89 38.14 -15.34
C GLN A 194 7.38 38.43 -15.56
N GLY A 195 8.16 38.56 -14.49
CA GLY A 195 9.62 38.67 -14.54
C GLY A 195 10.28 37.41 -15.11
N ALA A 196 9.93 36.25 -14.58
CA ALA A 196 10.46 34.96 -15.03
C ALA A 196 10.11 34.66 -16.49
N LEU A 197 8.89 34.99 -16.92
CA LEU A 197 8.46 34.86 -18.32
C LEU A 197 9.26 35.79 -19.25
N ARG A 198 9.49 37.03 -18.82
CA ARG A 198 10.30 38.00 -19.58
C ARG A 198 11.74 37.53 -19.73
N ASP A 199 12.36 37.06 -18.65
CA ASP A 199 13.72 36.51 -18.66
C ASP A 199 13.83 35.29 -19.58
N GLN A 200 12.80 34.44 -19.59
CA GLN A 200 12.77 33.27 -20.45
C GLN A 200 12.61 33.66 -21.93
N LEU A 201 11.74 34.62 -22.25
CA LEU A 201 11.55 35.12 -23.62
C LEU A 201 12.80 35.83 -24.15
N GLN A 202 13.49 36.59 -23.29
CA GLN A 202 14.74 37.28 -23.64
C GLN A 202 15.89 36.28 -23.90
N LYS A 203 15.96 35.19 -23.12
CA LYS A 203 16.88 34.06 -23.39
C LYS A 203 16.62 33.37 -24.73
N HIS A 204 15.40 33.48 -25.27
CA HIS A 204 15.02 32.94 -26.57
C HIS A 204 14.99 34.00 -27.69
N GLY A 205 15.54 35.20 -27.44
CA GLY A 205 15.70 36.26 -28.46
C GLY A 205 14.42 37.00 -28.83
N ILE A 206 13.39 36.94 -27.99
CA ILE A 206 12.10 37.62 -28.20
C ILE A 206 12.03 38.83 -27.26
N GLU A 207 12.16 40.04 -27.81
CA GLU A 207 11.97 41.28 -27.06
C GLU A 207 10.47 41.65 -26.99
N LEU A 208 9.93 41.76 -25.77
CA LEU A 208 8.60 42.32 -25.55
C LEU A 208 8.69 43.85 -25.51
N PRO A 209 7.74 44.59 -26.13
CA PRO A 209 7.72 46.05 -26.04
C PRO A 209 7.56 46.49 -24.58
N GLN A 210 8.34 47.50 -24.18
CA GLN A 210 8.21 48.16 -22.88
C GLN A 210 6.83 48.82 -22.82
N GLY A 211 5.94 48.31 -21.97
CA GLY A 211 4.72 49.01 -21.61
C GLY A 211 5.07 50.12 -20.62
N ASP A 212 4.77 51.36 -21.02
CA ASP A 212 4.83 52.56 -20.18
C ASP A 212 3.89 52.42 -18.96
N ASP A 213 4.34 52.95 -17.81
CA ASP A 213 3.48 53.31 -16.66
C ASP A 213 2.47 54.41 -17.04
#